data_AF-A0A0N5BI59-F1
#
_entry.id   AF-A0A0N5BI59-F1
#
_cell.length_a   1.000
_cell.length_b   1.000
_cell.length_c   1.000
_cell.angle_alpha   90.00
_cell.angle_beta   90.00
_cell.angle_gamma   90.00
#
_symmetry.space_group_name_H-M   'P 1'
#
loop_
_entity.id
_entity.type
_entity.pdbx_description
1 polymer ?
#
loop_
_entity_poly.entity_id
_entity_poly.type
_entity_poly.pdbx_seq_one_letter_code
_entity_poly.pdbx_strand_id
1 'polypeptide(L)'
;MASFYKHPERARRKETLHNIPFKKTWKNLLLIQVGAVGAGKAKTFENDLYDYVNISIVSNSFLREQIRRMMSVITAYGYGRMDKSTIKYLLERPKPSNFFDMDIPVAPPQGLFLTDVVYDPSLYMRPIPYFNNELNSAELDDKL
;
A
#
# COMPACT_ATOMS: atom_id res chain seq x y z
N MET A 1 -7.62 7.89 24.33
CA MET A 1 -8.53 6.93 23.66
C MET A 1 -8.80 7.40 22.24
N ALA A 2 -8.18 6.78 21.25
CA ALA A 2 -8.38 7.14 19.84
C ALA A 2 -9.66 6.49 19.32
N SER A 3 -10.61 7.31 18.86
CA SER A 3 -11.88 6.84 18.30
C SER A 3 -11.64 6.23 16.93
N PHE A 4 -11.67 4.90 16.87
CA PHE A 4 -11.88 4.14 15.65
C PHE A 4 -13.33 4.34 15.21
N TYR A 5 -13.63 5.42 14.46
CA TYR A 5 -14.87 5.48 13.71
C TYR A 5 -14.86 4.36 12.67
N LYS A 6 -15.38 3.21 13.08
CA LYS A 6 -15.64 2.05 12.25
C LYS A 6 -16.82 2.41 11.36
N HIS A 7 -16.55 3.04 10.22
CA HIS A 7 -17.60 3.25 9.23
C HIS A 7 -18.08 1.87 8.76
N PRO A 8 -19.36 1.51 8.94
CA PRO A 8 -19.88 0.25 8.43
C PRO A 8 -19.69 0.20 6.91
N GLU A 9 -19.34 -0.96 6.36
CA GLU A 9 -19.05 -1.22 4.92
C GLU A 9 -20.05 -0.54 3.96
N ARG A 10 -21.32 -0.45 4.38
CA ARG A 10 -22.42 0.14 3.62
C ARG A 10 -22.36 1.66 3.49
N ALA A 11 -21.67 2.37 4.39
CA ALA A 11 -21.52 3.83 4.35
C ALA A 11 -20.41 4.29 3.39
N ARG A 12 -19.27 3.57 3.30
CA ARG A 12 -18.21 3.87 2.32
C ARG A 12 -18.66 3.69 0.87
N ARG A 13 -19.60 2.76 0.61
CA ARG A 13 -20.19 2.58 -0.73
C ARG A 13 -21.17 3.69 -1.12
N LYS A 14 -21.63 4.52 -0.16
CA LYS A 14 -22.55 5.65 -0.38
C LYS A 14 -21.84 6.99 -0.62
N GLU A 15 -20.52 7.03 -0.76
CA GLU A 15 -19.81 8.25 -1.18
C GLU A 15 -20.19 8.73 -2.61
N THR A 16 -21.05 8.00 -3.32
CA THR A 16 -21.76 8.43 -4.54
C THR A 16 -22.99 9.33 -4.30
N LEU A 17 -23.42 9.55 -3.05
CA LEU A 17 -24.72 10.19 -2.73
C LEU A 17 -24.65 11.69 -2.37
N HIS A 18 -23.48 12.32 -2.38
CA HIS A 18 -23.34 13.77 -2.26
C HIS A 18 -22.18 14.21 -3.15
N ASN A 19 -22.28 15.38 -3.78
CA ASN A 19 -21.34 16.03 -4.71
C ASN A 19 -19.91 16.29 -4.14
N ILE A 20 -19.33 15.32 -3.45
CA ILE A 20 -17.95 15.33 -2.97
C ILE A 20 -17.11 14.78 -4.12
N PRO A 21 -16.12 15.52 -4.64
CA PRO A 21 -15.30 15.05 -5.74
C PRO A 21 -14.64 13.72 -5.37
N PHE A 22 -14.74 12.76 -6.29
CA PHE A 22 -14.19 11.42 -6.14
C PHE A 22 -12.75 11.50 -5.64
N LYS A 23 -12.48 10.90 -4.47
CA LYS A 23 -11.14 10.85 -3.87
C LYS A 23 -10.19 10.25 -4.91
N LYS A 24 -9.20 11.02 -5.39
CA LYS A 24 -8.26 10.66 -6.46
C LYS A 24 -7.84 9.18 -6.38
N THR A 25 -8.27 8.38 -7.34
CA THR A 25 -7.94 6.94 -7.44
C THR A 25 -6.56 6.68 -8.01
N TRP A 26 -5.93 7.69 -8.59
CA TRP A 26 -4.55 7.61 -9.06
C TRP A 26 -3.60 7.48 -7.87
N LYS A 27 -2.80 6.41 -7.88
CA LYS A 27 -1.77 6.11 -6.90
C LYS A 27 -0.46 5.83 -7.62
N ASN A 28 0.63 6.36 -7.07
CA ASN A 28 1.96 6.22 -7.65
C ASN A 28 2.69 5.09 -6.93
N LEU A 29 2.92 3.99 -7.64
CA LEU A 29 3.75 2.89 -7.15
C LEU A 29 5.21 3.26 -7.44
N LEU A 30 6.00 3.42 -6.40
CA LEU A 30 7.41 3.82 -6.49
C LEU A 30 8.30 2.62 -6.81
N LEU A 31 7.97 1.46 -6.24
CA LEU A 31 8.68 0.21 -6.46
C LEU A 31 7.71 -0.97 -6.39
N ILE A 32 7.87 -1.91 -7.31
CA ILE A 32 7.31 -3.25 -7.22
C ILE A 32 8.45 -4.21 -7.48
N GLN A 33 8.71 -5.10 -6.53
CA GLN A 33 9.80 -6.07 -6.62
C GLN A 33 9.30 -7.46 -6.25
N VAL A 34 9.74 -8.46 -7.01
CA VAL A 34 9.51 -9.88 -6.74
C VAL A 34 10.82 -10.49 -6.24
N GLY A 35 10.80 -11.15 -5.09
CA GLY A 35 12.00 -11.66 -4.41
C GLY A 35 12.59 -10.69 -3.37
N ALA A 36 13.63 -11.12 -2.65
CA ALA A 36 14.27 -10.29 -1.64
C ALA A 36 15.05 -9.10 -2.25
N VAL A 37 15.21 -8.03 -1.46
CA VAL A 37 16.09 -6.88 -1.76
C VAL A 37 17.52 -7.41 -1.98
N GLY A 38 17.92 -7.55 -3.25
CA GLY A 38 19.17 -8.18 -3.68
C GLY A 38 18.94 -9.42 -4.54
N ALA A 39 19.20 -9.29 -5.85
CA ALA A 39 19.38 -10.38 -6.80
C ALA A 39 18.43 -11.60 -6.67
N GLY A 40 17.13 -11.38 -6.79
CA GLY A 40 16.20 -12.35 -7.39
C GLY A 40 15.99 -13.69 -6.69
N LYS A 41 16.44 -13.89 -5.44
CA LYS A 41 16.08 -15.09 -4.69
C LYS A 41 14.84 -14.82 -3.85
N ALA A 42 13.82 -15.66 -4.02
CA ALA A 42 12.73 -15.79 -3.08
C ALA A 42 13.31 -15.87 -1.66
N LYS A 43 12.74 -15.13 -0.70
CA LYS A 43 13.10 -15.31 0.71
C LYS A 43 12.50 -16.65 1.11
N THR A 44 13.26 -17.72 0.92
CA THR A 44 12.93 -19.05 1.40
C THR A 44 13.07 -18.98 2.91
N PHE A 45 11.94 -19.05 3.61
CA PHE A 45 12.00 -19.48 5.00
C PHE A 45 12.50 -20.92 5.01
N GLU A 46 13.29 -21.31 6.02
CA GLU A 46 13.63 -22.72 6.22
C GLU A 46 12.33 -23.48 6.52
N ASN A 47 11.73 -24.00 5.45
CA ASN A 47 10.52 -24.78 5.48
C ASN A 47 10.60 -25.76 4.30
N ASP A 48 10.79 -27.04 4.61
CA ASP A 48 10.95 -28.10 3.61
C ASP A 48 9.69 -28.37 2.78
N LEU A 49 8.57 -27.71 3.10
CA LEU A 49 7.26 -27.99 2.53
C LEU A 49 6.83 -27.01 1.42
N TYR A 50 7.27 -25.74 1.46
CA TYR A 50 6.73 -24.71 0.58
C TYR A 50 7.76 -23.66 0.16
N ASP A 51 7.77 -23.35 -1.14
CA ASP A 51 8.48 -22.19 -1.68
C ASP A 51 7.63 -20.92 -1.53
N TYR A 52 8.18 -19.91 -0.87
CA TYR A 52 7.52 -18.63 -0.65
C TYR A 52 8.02 -17.56 -1.62
N VAL A 53 7.11 -16.94 -2.38
CA VAL A 53 7.42 -15.77 -3.21
C VAL A 53 6.99 -14.50 -2.51
N ASN A 54 7.96 -13.67 -2.14
CA ASN A 54 7.69 -12.37 -1.54
C ASN A 54 7.62 -11.28 -2.60
N ILE A 55 6.63 -10.40 -2.47
CA ILE A 55 6.46 -9.23 -3.34
C ILE A 55 6.45 -7.99 -2.47
N SER A 56 7.39 -7.09 -2.71
CA SER A 56 7.50 -5.82 -2.02
C SER A 56 6.95 -4.69 -2.88
N ILE A 57 6.08 -3.88 -2.31
CA ILE A 57 5.44 -2.75 -2.99
C ILE A 57 5.62 -1.50 -2.15
N VAL A 58 6.21 -0.47 -2.74
CA VAL A 58 6.41 0.85 -2.12
C VAL A 58 5.57 1.88 -2.85
N SER A 59 4.83 2.70 -2.09
CA SER A 59 3.93 3.74 -2.63
C SER A 59 3.70 4.81 -1.58
N ASN A 60 3.39 6.03 -2.03
CA ASN A 60 2.97 7.12 -1.14
C ASN A 60 1.61 6.85 -0.48
N SER A 61 0.71 6.12 -1.16
CA SER A 61 -0.59 5.73 -0.61
C SER A 61 -1.21 4.57 -1.39
N PHE A 62 -2.15 3.88 -0.76
CA PHE A 62 -2.89 2.77 -1.36
C PHE A 62 -4.41 2.99 -1.24
N LEU A 63 -5.17 2.47 -2.21
CA LEU A 63 -6.63 2.33 -2.09
C LEU A 63 -6.99 1.11 -1.24
N ARG A 64 -8.23 1.08 -0.73
CA ARG A 64 -8.74 -0.06 0.03
C ARG A 64 -8.65 -1.33 -0.82
N GLU A 65 -8.03 -2.37 -0.27
CA GLU A 65 -7.78 -3.67 -0.93
C GLU A 65 -6.93 -3.62 -2.20
N GLN A 66 -6.30 -2.49 -2.55
CA GLN A 66 -5.53 -2.35 -3.79
C GLN A 66 -4.48 -3.44 -3.96
N ILE A 67 -3.62 -3.60 -2.95
CA ILE A 67 -2.53 -4.59 -2.96
C ILE A 67 -3.10 -6.01 -3.09
N ARG A 68 -4.14 -6.32 -2.30
CA ARG A 68 -4.76 -7.66 -2.30
C ARG A 68 -5.40 -7.99 -3.65
N ARG A 69 -6.02 -7.02 -4.32
CA ARG A 69 -6.59 -7.20 -5.67
C ARG A 69 -5.50 -7.33 -6.74
N MET A 70 -4.42 -6.55 -6.64
CA MET A 70 -3.25 -6.72 -7.50
C MET A 70 -2.67 -8.13 -7.37
N MET A 71 -2.53 -8.63 -6.15
CA MET A 71 -2.04 -9.98 -5.88
C MET A 71 -2.92 -11.06 -6.50
N SER A 72 -4.24 -10.94 -6.43
CA SER A 72 -5.15 -11.89 -7.09
C SER A 72 -4.93 -11.98 -8.59
N VAL A 73 -4.74 -10.83 -9.25
CA VAL A 73 -4.52 -10.75 -10.70
C VAL A 73 -3.17 -11.36 -11.07
N ILE A 74 -2.11 -11.02 -10.34
CA ILE A 74 -0.76 -11.56 -10.55
C ILE A 74 -0.78 -13.09 -10.40
N THR A 75 -1.37 -13.59 -9.32
CA THR A 75 -1.46 -15.03 -9.05
C THR A 75 -2.32 -15.75 -10.08
N ALA A 76 -3.48 -15.19 -10.44
CA ALA A 76 -4.37 -15.79 -11.45
C ALA A 76 -3.68 -15.90 -12.82
N TYR A 77 -2.94 -14.86 -13.23
CA TYR A 77 -2.15 -14.88 -14.45
C TYR A 77 -0.99 -15.88 -14.37
N GLY A 78 -0.27 -15.91 -13.26
CA GLY A 78 0.85 -16.85 -13.03
C GLY A 78 0.43 -18.32 -13.13
N TYR A 79 -0.79 -18.66 -12.71
CA TYR A 79 -1.37 -20.00 -12.85
C TYR A 79 -2.12 -20.23 -14.19
N GLY A 80 -2.11 -19.27 -15.11
CA GLY A 80 -2.82 -19.39 -16.39
C GLY A 80 -4.35 -19.34 -16.29
N ARG A 81 -4.90 -18.87 -15.17
CA ARG A 81 -6.35 -18.71 -14.95
C ARG A 81 -6.92 -17.39 -15.45
N MET A 82 -6.06 -16.47 -15.89
CA MET A 82 -6.44 -15.16 -16.39
C MET A 82 -5.56 -14.80 -17.59
N ASP A 83 -6.17 -14.24 -18.63
CA ASP A 83 -5.44 -13.79 -19.81
C ASP A 83 -4.93 -12.35 -19.65
N LYS A 84 -3.86 -12.01 -20.38
CA LYS A 84 -3.27 -10.67 -20.41
C LYS A 84 -4.27 -9.61 -20.88
N SER A 85 -5.21 -9.96 -21.77
CA SER A 85 -6.25 -9.04 -22.23
C SER A 85 -7.14 -8.54 -21.08
N THR A 86 -7.48 -9.42 -20.13
CA THR A 86 -8.25 -9.07 -18.92
C THR A 86 -7.49 -8.08 -18.04
N ILE A 87 -6.18 -8.27 -17.87
CA ILE A 87 -5.34 -7.36 -17.09
C ILE A 87 -5.32 -5.98 -17.74
N LYS A 88 -5.14 -5.94 -19.07
CA LYS A 88 -5.18 -4.69 -19.84
C LYS A 88 -6.53 -3.98 -19.69
N TYR A 89 -7.63 -4.71 -19.79
CA TYR A 89 -8.98 -4.19 -19.58
C TYR A 89 -9.15 -3.53 -18.19
N LEU A 90 -8.67 -4.19 -17.13
CA LEU A 90 -8.76 -3.69 -15.76
C LEU A 90 -7.96 -2.39 -15.54
N LEU A 91 -6.80 -2.27 -16.19
CA LEU A 91 -5.96 -1.08 -16.12
C LEU A 91 -6.55 0.10 -16.92
N GLU A 92 -7.11 -0.18 -18.11
CA GLU A 92 -7.75 0.83 -18.96
C GLU A 92 -9.09 1.32 -18.39
N ARG A 93 -9.77 0.49 -17.59
CA ARG A 93 -11.08 0.79 -17.00
C ARG A 93 -11.01 0.59 -15.48
N PRO A 94 -10.42 1.53 -14.72
CA PRO A 94 -10.17 1.38 -13.28
C PRO A 94 -11.44 1.58 -12.45
N LYS A 95 -12.44 0.72 -12.64
CA LYS A 95 -13.66 0.66 -11.82
C LYS A 95 -13.53 -0.48 -10.81
N PRO A 96 -13.62 -0.22 -9.49
CA PRO A 96 -13.53 -1.27 -8.49
C PRO A 96 -14.60 -2.37 -8.61
N SER A 97 -15.77 -2.04 -9.19
CA SER A 97 -16.86 -3.01 -9.44
C SER A 97 -16.46 -4.12 -10.39
N ASN A 98 -15.59 -3.85 -11.38
CA ASN A 98 -15.17 -4.84 -12.38
C ASN A 98 -14.60 -6.11 -11.75
N PHE A 99 -13.92 -6.01 -10.62
CA PHE A 99 -13.39 -7.19 -9.92
C PHE A 99 -14.50 -8.07 -9.35
N PHE A 100 -15.61 -7.48 -8.90
CA PHE A 100 -16.78 -8.21 -8.43
C PHE A 100 -17.57 -8.76 -9.61
N ASP A 101 -17.80 -7.94 -10.63
CA ASP A 101 -18.58 -8.32 -11.83
C ASP A 101 -17.91 -9.44 -12.63
N MET A 102 -16.58 -9.55 -12.56
CA MET A 102 -15.78 -10.61 -13.21
C MET A 102 -15.42 -11.76 -12.25
N ASP A 103 -16.02 -11.81 -11.06
CA ASP A 103 -15.78 -12.83 -10.02
C ASP A 103 -14.29 -13.05 -9.69
N ILE A 104 -13.49 -11.98 -9.75
CA ILE A 104 -12.06 -12.04 -9.39
C ILE A 104 -11.96 -12.00 -7.85
N PRO A 105 -11.52 -13.09 -7.21
CA PRO A 105 -11.47 -13.15 -5.75
C PRO A 105 -10.42 -12.17 -5.22
N VAL A 106 -10.61 -11.65 -4.02
CA VAL A 106 -9.61 -10.82 -3.35
C VAL A 106 -8.65 -11.71 -2.57
N ALA A 107 -7.35 -11.54 -2.76
CA ALA A 107 -6.33 -12.33 -2.07
C ALA A 107 -6.54 -12.25 -0.56
N PRO A 108 -6.31 -13.33 0.22
CA PRO A 108 -6.47 -13.30 1.67
C PRO A 108 -5.66 -12.20 2.36
N PRO A 109 -6.10 -11.68 3.53
CA PRO A 109 -5.37 -10.64 4.24
C PRO A 109 -4.12 -11.17 4.96
N GLN A 110 -4.06 -12.48 5.22
CA GLN A 110 -3.05 -13.11 6.07
C GLN A 110 -1.61 -13.08 5.49
N GLY A 111 -1.45 -12.88 4.18
CA GLY A 111 -0.14 -12.73 3.54
C GLY A 111 0.31 -11.28 3.32
N LEU A 112 -0.45 -10.28 3.78
CA LEU A 112 -0.12 -8.87 3.59
C LEU A 112 0.44 -8.26 4.88
N PHE A 113 1.69 -7.81 4.82
CA PHE A 113 2.38 -7.20 5.94
C PHE A 113 2.82 -5.77 5.58
N LEU A 114 2.61 -4.83 6.50
CA LEU A 114 3.23 -3.51 6.43
C LEU A 114 4.64 -3.64 6.98
N THR A 115 5.66 -3.47 6.13
CA THR A 115 7.06 -3.66 6.51
C THR A 115 7.72 -2.39 7.01
N ASP A 116 7.49 -1.27 6.33
CA ASP A 116 8.17 0.00 6.62
C ASP A 116 7.29 1.20 6.23
N VAL A 117 7.49 2.32 6.93
CA VAL A 117 6.88 3.62 6.64
C VAL A 117 7.99 4.66 6.64
N VAL A 118 8.32 5.17 5.46
CA VAL A 118 9.36 6.19 5.28
C VAL A 118 8.78 7.56 5.59
N TYR A 119 9.43 8.29 6.49
CA TYR A 119 9.13 9.67 6.81
C TYR A 119 10.27 10.59 6.35
N ASP A 120 9.94 11.84 6.07
CA ASP A 120 10.95 12.87 5.81
C ASP A 120 11.82 13.06 7.07
N PRO A 121 13.16 13.00 6.96
CA PRO A 121 14.06 13.26 8.09
C PRO A 121 13.75 14.55 8.84
N SER A 122 13.25 15.57 8.15
CA SER A 122 12.85 16.86 8.73
C SER A 122 11.81 16.73 9.84
N LEU A 123 10.95 15.70 9.78
CA LEU A 123 9.91 15.45 10.78
C LEU A 123 10.48 14.94 12.11
N TYR A 124 11.65 14.29 12.09
CA TYR A 124 12.33 13.85 13.31
C TYR A 124 13.36 14.85 13.80
N MET A 125 14.00 15.59 12.88
CA MET A 125 14.95 16.64 13.23
C MET A 125 14.25 17.90 13.76
N ARG A 126 13.00 18.16 13.34
CA ARG A 126 12.17 19.29 13.79
C ARG A 126 10.74 18.81 14.06
N PRO A 127 10.52 18.02 15.13
CA PRO A 127 9.19 17.49 15.46
C PRO A 127 8.20 18.64 15.73
N ILE A 128 6.95 18.51 15.29
CA ILE A 128 5.90 19.52 15.54
C ILE A 128 5.02 19.06 16.72
N PRO A 129 4.79 19.91 17.75
CA PRO A 129 5.35 21.25 17.91
C PRO A 129 6.84 21.20 18.28
N TYR A 130 7.65 22.02 17.59
CA TYR A 130 9.07 22.20 17.90
C TYR A 130 9.15 23.29 18.95
N PHE A 131 9.50 22.94 20.18
CA PHE A 131 9.71 23.93 21.23
C PHE A 131 11.16 24.42 21.15
N ASN A 132 11.34 25.65 20.67
CA ASN A 132 12.57 26.39 20.87
C ASN A 132 12.57 26.91 22.31
N ASN A 133 13.26 26.26 23.22
CA ASN A 133 13.63 26.92 24.47
C ASN A 133 14.75 27.90 24.16
N GLU A 134 14.64 29.15 24.62
CA GLU A 134 15.66 30.21 24.46
C GLU A 134 17.06 29.80 25.01
N LEU A 135 17.11 28.76 25.84
CA LEU A 135 18.35 28.14 26.32
C LEU A 135 19.13 27.40 25.23
N ASN A 136 18.47 26.86 24.19
CA ASN A 136 19.13 26.10 23.14
C ASN A 136 19.90 26.97 22.14
N SER A 137 19.59 28.28 22.06
CA SER A 137 20.35 29.23 21.23
C SER A 137 21.69 29.62 21.88
N ALA A 138 21.81 29.56 23.20
CA ALA A 138 23.05 29.94 23.89
C ALA A 138 24.19 28.93 23.66
N GLU A 139 23.88 27.65 23.44
CA GLU A 139 24.90 26.60 23.19
C GLU A 139 25.52 26.66 21.79
N LEU A 140 24.91 27.40 20.86
CA LEU A 140 25.42 27.57 19.49
C LEU A 140 26.38 28.75 19.36
N ASP A 141 26.21 29.79 20.19
CA ASP A 141 27.07 30.99 20.16
C ASP A 141 28.42 30.76 20.88
N ASP A 142 28.50 29.82 21.82
CA ASP A 142 29.75 29.46 22.52
C ASP A 142 30.73 28.60 21.69
N LYS A 143 30.38 28.25 20.44
CA LYS A 143 31.21 27.41 19.55
C LYS A 143 31.69 28.12 18.27
N LEU A 144 31.54 29.44 18.18
CA LEU A 144 32.08 30.27 17.08
C LEU A 144 33.26 31.14 17.54
#